data_AF-A0ABD0PMD8-F1
#
_entry.id   AF-A0ABD0PMD8-F1
#
_cell.length_a   1.000
_cell.length_b   1.000
_cell.length_c   1.000
_cell.angle_alpha   90.00
_cell.angle_beta   90.00
_cell.angle_gamma   90.00
#
_symmetry.space_group_name_H-M   'P 1'
#
loop_
_entity.id
_entity.type
_entity.pdbx_description
1 polymer ?
#
loop_
_entity_poly.entity_id
_entity_poly.type
_entity_poly.pdbx_seq_one_letter_code
_entity_poly.pdbx_strand_id
1 'polypeptide(L)' 'MEALVSSCVVLPCTFKYPAQQQPSDRIRAIWHMKNKWDDIIFHKDQTRVLDNFRGRTKLLGSLGGSNCTLEIDE' A
#
# COMPACT_ATOMS: atom_id res chain seq x y z
N MET A 1 -10.65 -2.29 -12.86
CA MET A 1 -9.90 -3.41 -12.26
C MET A 1 -10.93 -4.25 -11.56
N GLU A 2 -10.95 -5.53 -11.84
CA GLU A 2 -11.90 -6.49 -11.29
C GLU A 2 -11.11 -7.60 -10.63
N ALA A 3 -11.66 -8.17 -9.56
CA ALA A 3 -11.04 -9.23 -8.79
C ALA A 3 -12.09 -10.27 -8.43
N LEU A 4 -11.69 -11.53 -8.35
CA LEU A 4 -12.55 -12.58 -7.82
C LEU A 4 -12.68 -12.40 -6.31
N VAL A 5 -13.89 -12.51 -5.78
CA VAL A 5 -14.10 -12.56 -4.33
C VAL A 5 -13.27 -13.72 -3.75
N SER A 6 -12.71 -13.54 -2.56
CA SER A 6 -11.81 -14.52 -1.90
C SER A 6 -10.56 -14.88 -2.73
N SER A 7 -10.04 -13.93 -3.51
CA SER A 7 -8.72 -14.07 -4.13
C SER A 7 -7.82 -12.92 -3.71
N CYS A 8 -6.51 -13.20 -3.66
CA CYS A 8 -5.49 -12.18 -3.47
C CYS A 8 -5.50 -11.19 -4.65
N VAL A 9 -5.45 -9.90 -4.33
CA VAL A 9 -5.45 -8.80 -5.30
C VAL A 9 -4.12 -8.05 -5.24
N VAL A 10 -3.47 -7.91 -6.39
CA VAL A 10 -2.28 -7.08 -6.55
C VAL A 10 -2.65 -5.80 -7.28
N LEU A 11 -2.46 -4.66 -6.61
CA LEU A 11 -2.68 -3.31 -7.14
C LEU A 11 -1.34 -2.75 -7.64
N PRO A 12 -1.01 -2.88 -8.94
CA PRO A 12 0.24 -2.34 -9.49
C PRO A 12 0.27 -0.82 -9.34
N CYS A 13 1.38 -0.31 -8.80
CA CYS A 13 1.53 1.10 -8.48
C CYS A 13 2.98 1.56 -8.62
N THR A 14 3.16 2.70 -9.27
CA THR A 14 4.45 3.43 -9.33
C THR A 14 4.24 4.91 -9.05
N PHE A 15 5.23 5.56 -8.44
CA PHE A 15 5.18 6.99 -8.16
C PHE A 15 6.47 7.69 -8.58
N LYS A 16 6.40 9.00 -8.84
CA LYS A 16 7.58 9.85 -9.08
C LYS A 16 7.84 10.71 -7.85
N TYR A 17 9.10 10.82 -7.46
CA TYR A 17 9.53 11.68 -6.35
C TYR A 17 10.59 12.67 -6.88
N PRO A 18 10.50 13.97 -6.55
CA PRO A 18 11.35 14.99 -7.16
C PRO A 18 12.82 14.92 -6.77
N ALA A 19 13.17 14.26 -5.66
CA ALA A 19 14.56 14.05 -5.26
C ALA A 19 15.18 12.83 -5.96
N GLN A 20 16.50 12.72 -5.89
CA GLN A 20 17.20 11.46 -6.16
C GLN A 20 16.59 10.32 -5.35
N GLN A 21 16.68 9.10 -5.89
CA GLN A 21 16.18 7.87 -5.23
C GLN A 21 16.59 7.87 -3.76
N GLN A 22 15.58 7.89 -2.88
CA GLN A 22 15.80 7.81 -1.44
C GLN A 22 15.77 6.34 -1.01
N PRO A 23 16.51 5.95 0.04
CA PRO A 23 16.29 4.67 0.69
C PRO A 23 14.83 4.50 1.10
N SER A 24 14.29 3.28 0.98
CA SER A 24 12.87 2.99 1.26
C SER A 24 12.43 3.43 2.65
N ASP A 25 13.29 3.34 3.66
CA ASP A 25 12.99 3.76 5.03
C ASP A 25 12.75 5.27 5.20
N ARG A 26 13.19 6.09 4.22
CA ARG A 26 12.92 7.53 4.21
C ARG A 26 11.61 7.91 3.50
N ILE A 27 10.95 6.95 2.86
CA ILE A 27 9.68 7.15 2.16
C ILE A 27 8.57 6.44 2.94
N ARG A 28 7.53 7.16 3.33
CA ARG A 28 6.36 6.58 3.98
C ARG A 28 5.26 6.38 2.95
N ALA A 29 4.84 5.13 2.76
CA ALA A 29 3.67 4.80 1.96
C ALA A 29 2.45 4.60 2.87
N ILE A 30 1.31 5.11 2.39
CA ILE A 30 0.00 4.97 3.01
C ILE A 30 -0.98 4.67 1.88
N TRP A 31 -1.77 3.61 2.00
CA TRP A 31 -2.95 3.42 1.16
C TRP A 31 -4.20 3.69 2.00
N HIS A 32 -5.13 4.46 1.46
CA HIS A 32 -6.38 4.80 2.11
C HIS A 32 -7.52 4.78 1.09
N MET A 33 -8.75 4.77 1.57
CA MET A 33 -9.93 4.89 0.71
C MET A 33 -9.96 6.25 0.00
N LYS A 34 -10.29 6.26 -1.30
CA LYS A 34 -10.29 7.47 -2.14
C LYS A 34 -11.02 8.67 -1.51
N ASN A 35 -12.19 8.42 -0.92
CA ASN A 35 -13.07 9.46 -0.38
C ASN A 35 -12.99 9.62 1.14
N LYS A 36 -12.15 8.82 1.83
CA LYS A 36 -12.00 8.83 3.29
C LYS A 36 -10.54 8.57 3.64
N TRP A 37 -9.80 9.63 3.91
CA TRP A 37 -8.35 9.52 4.11
C TRP A 37 -7.96 8.87 5.44
N ASP A 38 -8.88 8.89 6.42
CA ASP A 38 -8.71 8.21 7.71
C ASP A 38 -9.00 6.70 7.63
N ASP A 39 -9.67 6.24 6.57
CA ASP A 39 -9.92 4.82 6.29
C ASP A 39 -8.66 4.21 5.65
N ILE A 40 -7.69 3.89 6.49
CA ILE A 40 -6.37 3.38 6.10
C ILE A 40 -6.44 1.88 5.78
N ILE A 41 -6.00 1.53 4.57
CA ILE A 41 -5.93 0.17 4.01
C ILE A 41 -4.55 -0.44 4.23
N PHE A 42 -3.48 0.36 4.09
CA PHE A 42 -2.11 -0.07 4.36
C PHE A 42 -1.34 1.04 5.09
N HIS A 43 -0.64 0.62 6.14
CA HIS A 43 0.29 1.46 6.87
C HIS A 43 1.33 0.59 7.60
N LYS A 44 2.57 1.08 7.74
CA LYS A 44 3.66 0.33 8.42
C LYS A 44 3.31 -0.02 9.87
N ASP A 45 2.71 0.94 10.58
CA ASP A 45 2.08 0.73 11.88
C ASP A 45 0.66 0.17 11.69
N GLN A 46 0.48 -1.10 12.04
CA GLN A 46 -0.74 -1.88 11.86
C GLN A 46 -1.90 -1.42 12.74
N THR A 47 -1.63 -0.71 13.85
CA THR A 47 -2.69 -0.19 14.74
C THR A 47 -3.55 0.87 14.07
N ARG A 48 -3.03 1.48 13.00
CA ARG A 48 -3.71 2.50 12.19
C ARG A 48 -4.51 1.91 11.04
N VAL A 49 -4.36 0.62 10.74
CA VAL A 49 -5.03 -0.05 9.62
C VAL A 49 -6.41 -0.52 10.07
N LEU A 50 -7.42 -0.29 9.23
CA LEU A 50 -8.78 -0.78 9.41
C LEU A 50 -8.78 -2.29 9.66
N ASP A 51 -9.61 -2.76 10.58
CA ASP A 51 -9.59 -4.16 11.02
C ASP A 51 -9.77 -5.15 9.86
N ASN A 52 -10.62 -4.84 8.88
CA ASN A 52 -10.85 -5.69 7.70
C ASN A 52 -9.63 -5.83 6.78
N PHE A 53 -8.63 -4.95 6.89
CA PHE A 53 -7.40 -4.97 6.09
C PHE A 53 -6.14 -5.26 6.93
N ARG A 54 -6.25 -5.21 8.26
CA ARG A 54 -5.12 -5.41 9.17
C ARG A 54 -4.55 -6.82 9.00
N GLY A 55 -3.24 -6.92 8.83
CA GLY A 55 -2.56 -8.19 8.57
C GLY A 55 -2.78 -8.80 7.18
N ARG A 56 -3.65 -8.19 6.34
CA ARG A 56 -3.97 -8.66 5.00
C ARG A 56 -3.32 -7.84 3.90
N THR A 57 -2.63 -6.75 4.23
CA THR A 57 -2.01 -5.86 3.25
C THR A 57 -0.50 -5.80 3.39
N LYS A 58 0.21 -5.88 2.25
CA LYS A 58 1.67 -5.76 2.21
C LYS A 58 2.13 -5.06 0.92
N LEU A 59 3.24 -4.33 1.02
CA LEU A 59 3.91 -3.80 -0.16
C LEU A 59 4.77 -4.89 -0.80
N LEU A 60 4.62 -5.08 -2.10
CA LEU A 60 5.47 -5.97 -2.89
C LEU A 60 6.70 -5.25 -3.47
N GLY A 61 6.60 -3.93 -3.62
CA GLY A 61 7.62 -3.07 -4.19
C GLY A 61 8.54 -2.41 -3.16
N SER A 62 9.73 -2.02 -3.62
CA SER A 62 10.61 -1.11 -2.87
C SER A 62 10.23 0.34 -3.16
N LEU A 63 9.95 1.11 -2.11
CA LEU A 63 9.62 2.53 -2.22
C LEU A 63 10.78 3.36 -2.78
N GLY A 64 12.03 3.02 -2.44
CA GLY A 64 13.21 3.68 -3.04
C GLY A 64 13.36 3.43 -4.54
N GLY A 65 12.77 2.33 -5.03
CA GLY A 65 12.63 2.03 -6.46
C GLY A 65 11.32 2.56 -7.07
N SER A 66 10.64 3.50 -6.42
CA SER A 66 9.38 4.10 -6.90
C SER A 66 8.22 3.12 -7.07
N ASN A 67 8.28 1.94 -6.44
CA ASN A 67 7.27 0.89 -6.56
C ASN A 67 6.41 0.83 -5.29
N CYS A 68 5.14 1.19 -5.43
CA CYS A 68 4.13 1.22 -4.36
C CYS A 68 3.11 0.08 -4.47
N THR A 69 3.41 -0.95 -5.27
CA THR A 69 2.49 -2.07 -5.52
C THR A 69 2.04 -2.71 -4.22
N LEU A 70 0.72 -2.80 -4.04
CA LEU A 70 0.09 -3.33 -2.84
C LEU A 70 -0.53 -4.69 -3.14
N GLU A 71 -0.28 -5.66 -2.29
CA GLU A 71 -1.04 -6.90 -2.22
C GLU A 71 -2.09 -6.79 -1.10
N ILE A 72 -3.29 -7.26 -1.39
CA ILE A 72 -4.38 -7.46 -0.43
C ILE A 72 -4.75 -8.94 -0.48
N ASP A 73 -4.45 -9.66 0.60
CA ASP A 73 -4.72 -11.09 0.74
C ASP A 73 -6.19 -11.36 1.12
N GLU A 74 -6.61 -12.63 1.04
CA GLU A 74 -7.95 -13.08 1.46
C GLU A 74 -8.25 -12.82 2.95
#